data_AF-Q0PQN1-F1
#
_entry.id   AF-Q0PQN1-F1
#
_cell.length_a   1.000
_cell.length_b   1.000
_cell.length_c   1.000
_cell.angle_alpha   90.00
_cell.angle_beta   90.00
_cell.angle_gamma   90.00
#
_symmetry.space_group_name_H-M   'P 1'
#
loop_
_entity.id
_entity.type
_entity.pdbx_description
1 polymer ?
#
loop_
_entity_poly.entity_id
_entity_poly.type
_entity_poly.pdbx_seq_one_letter_code
_entity_poly.pdbx_strand_id
1 'polypeptide(L)'
;MHPLALLEFDQLPEELQAQISDQCAGYADPVSFYIDKLVEGIATLAAGFQGHPVIVRMSDFKSNEYANLIGGERYEPSEENPMIGFRGASRYLSDSFQPCFELECRALKRVRGEMGFDNVEIMIPFVRTLEEAAQVQALLQANGTEAR
;
A
#
# COMPACT_ATOMS: atom_id res chain seq x y z
N MET A 1 2.46 -7.51 -7.35
CA MET A 1 3.01 -6.57 -8.35
C MET A 1 3.44 -5.31 -7.62
N HIS A 2 4.52 -4.67 -8.05
CA HIS A 2 4.99 -3.44 -7.42
C HIS A 2 4.00 -2.29 -7.70
N PRO A 3 3.53 -1.51 -6.70
CA PRO A 3 2.48 -0.51 -6.92
C PRO A 3 2.90 0.62 -7.88
N LEU A 4 4.18 1.03 -7.88
CA LEU A 4 4.67 2.00 -8.89
C LEU A 4 4.60 1.46 -10.32
N ALA A 5 4.80 0.15 -10.52
CA ALA A 5 4.66 -0.45 -11.85
C ALA A 5 3.21 -0.37 -12.34
N LEU A 6 2.23 -0.41 -11.43
CA LEU A 6 0.81 -0.28 -11.77
C LEU A 6 0.44 1.18 -12.07
N LEU A 7 1.04 2.14 -11.34
CA LEU A 7 0.85 3.57 -11.58
C LEU A 7 1.49 4.04 -12.90
N GLU A 8 2.64 3.48 -13.25
CA GLU A 8 3.39 3.81 -14.46
C GLU A 8 3.17 2.79 -15.58
N PHE A 9 2.06 2.04 -15.54
CA PHE A 9 1.80 0.90 -16.42
C PHE A 9 2.08 1.20 -17.91
N ASP A 10 1.60 2.34 -18.41
CA ASP A 10 1.75 2.74 -19.82
C ASP A 10 3.19 3.05 -20.24
N GLN A 11 4.11 3.22 -19.28
CA GLN A 11 5.52 3.52 -19.51
C GLN A 11 6.41 2.27 -19.44
N LEU A 12 5.85 1.12 -19.07
CA LEU A 12 6.58 -0.13 -18.92
C LEU A 12 6.88 -0.78 -20.28
N PRO A 13 7.90 -1.65 -20.38
CA PRO A 13 8.09 -2.48 -21.57
C PRO A 13 6.87 -3.36 -21.86
N GLU A 14 6.60 -3.64 -23.14
CA GLU A 14 5.43 -4.43 -23.58
C GLU A 14 5.34 -5.80 -22.89
N GLU A 15 6.46 -6.48 -22.67
CA GLU A 15 6.49 -7.77 -21.96
C GLU A 15 5.95 -7.64 -20.53
N LEU A 16 6.35 -6.58 -19.83
CA LEU A 16 5.91 -6.34 -18.46
C LEU A 16 4.45 -5.85 -18.42
N GLN A 17 4.03 -5.04 -19.39
CA GLN A 17 2.63 -4.67 -19.55
C GLN A 17 1.75 -5.91 -19.75
N ALA A 18 2.14 -6.82 -20.66
CA ALA A 18 1.43 -8.06 -20.91
C ALA A 18 1.34 -8.94 -19.66
N GLN A 19 2.44 -9.08 -18.92
CA GLN A 19 2.46 -9.83 -17.66
C GLN A 19 1.52 -9.23 -16.61
N ILE A 20 1.52 -7.89 -16.45
CA ILE A 20 0.63 -7.21 -15.52
C ILE A 20 -0.83 -7.34 -15.96
N SER A 21 -1.13 -7.16 -17.25
CA SER A 21 -2.50 -7.30 -17.79
C SER A 21 -3.07 -8.69 -17.56
N ASP A 22 -2.27 -9.75 -17.72
CA ASP A 22 -2.68 -11.12 -17.45
C ASP A 22 -3.04 -11.31 -15.97
N GLN A 23 -2.22 -10.80 -15.04
CA GLN A 23 -2.48 -10.88 -13.61
C GLN A 23 -3.67 -10.02 -13.15
N CYS A 24 -3.92 -8.90 -13.84
CA CYS A 24 -5.04 -8.00 -13.57
C CYS A 24 -6.34 -8.42 -14.25
N ALA A 25 -6.39 -9.59 -14.91
CA ALA A 25 -7.58 -10.05 -15.62
C ALA A 25 -8.82 -10.06 -14.71
N GLY A 26 -9.91 -9.46 -15.18
CA GLY A 26 -11.18 -9.33 -14.45
C GLY A 26 -11.33 -8.05 -13.61
N TYR A 27 -10.28 -7.23 -13.54
CA TYR A 27 -10.33 -5.89 -12.94
C TYR A 27 -10.35 -4.81 -14.03
N ALA A 28 -10.81 -3.60 -13.69
CA ALA A 28 -10.96 -2.52 -14.66
C ALA A 28 -9.62 -2.05 -15.24
N ASP A 29 -8.60 -1.97 -14.39
CA ASP A 29 -7.26 -1.48 -14.73
C ASP A 29 -6.26 -1.93 -13.65
N PRO A 30 -4.94 -1.83 -13.90
CA PRO A 30 -3.92 -2.27 -12.96
C PRO A 30 -3.95 -1.58 -11.59
N VAL A 31 -4.35 -0.31 -11.52
CA VAL A 31 -4.44 0.43 -10.25
C VAL A 31 -5.67 -0.03 -9.47
N SER A 32 -6.81 -0.18 -10.14
CA SER A 32 -8.04 -0.73 -9.54
C SER A 32 -7.82 -2.16 -9.04
N PHE A 33 -7.08 -3.00 -9.77
CA PHE A 33 -6.68 -4.34 -9.30
C PHE A 33 -6.01 -4.29 -7.91
N TYR A 34 -5.03 -3.38 -7.73
CA TYR A 34 -4.30 -3.26 -6.47
C TYR A 34 -5.22 -2.85 -5.31
N ILE A 35 -6.03 -1.80 -5.53
CA ILE A 35 -6.96 -1.29 -4.52
C ILE A 35 -8.01 -2.35 -4.19
N ASP A 36 -8.64 -2.95 -5.19
CA ASP A 36 -9.70 -3.93 -5.00
C ASP A 36 -9.18 -5.18 -4.28
N LYS A 37 -7.96 -5.65 -4.59
CA LYS A 37 -7.34 -6.77 -3.87
C LYS A 37 -7.07 -6.45 -2.40
N LEU A 38 -6.64 -5.22 -2.09
CA LEU A 38 -6.49 -4.78 -0.70
C LEU A 38 -7.85 -4.71 0.00
N VAL A 39 -8.86 -4.13 -0.65
CA VAL A 39 -10.23 -4.05 -0.11
C VAL A 39 -10.78 -5.44 0.18
N GLU A 40 -10.68 -6.37 -0.78
CA GLU A 40 -11.10 -7.77 -0.65
C GLU A 40 -10.43 -8.44 0.56
N GLY A 41 -9.10 -8.33 0.67
CA GLY A 41 -8.34 -8.96 1.75
C GLY A 41 -8.67 -8.38 3.13
N ILE A 42 -8.67 -7.05 3.25
CA ILE A 42 -8.95 -6.36 4.52
C ILE A 42 -10.40 -6.60 4.94
N ALA A 43 -11.36 -6.44 4.03
CA ALA A 43 -12.79 -6.63 4.33
C ALA A 43 -13.09 -8.09 4.75
N THR A 44 -12.45 -9.07 4.13
CA THR A 44 -12.61 -10.48 4.50
C THR A 44 -12.17 -10.72 5.94
N LEU A 45 -11.04 -10.15 6.35
CA LEU A 45 -10.56 -10.24 7.74
C LEU A 45 -11.49 -9.46 8.69
N ALA A 46 -11.87 -8.23 8.35
CA ALA A 46 -12.74 -7.38 9.15
C ALA A 46 -14.10 -8.05 9.44
N ALA A 47 -14.70 -8.66 8.41
CA ALA A 47 -15.96 -9.39 8.52
C ALA A 47 -15.84 -10.63 9.43
N GLY A 48 -14.73 -11.36 9.35
CA GLY A 48 -14.49 -12.55 10.17
C GLY A 48 -14.40 -12.25 11.68
N PHE A 49 -14.05 -11.02 12.05
CA PHE A 49 -13.89 -10.56 13.43
C PHE A 49 -14.89 -9.47 13.82
N GLN A 50 -16.10 -9.47 13.23
CA GLN A 50 -17.12 -8.48 13.55
C GLN A 50 -17.36 -8.39 15.07
N GLY A 51 -17.40 -7.16 15.59
CA GLY A 51 -17.51 -6.87 17.02
C GLY A 51 -16.18 -6.86 17.79
N HIS A 52 -15.07 -7.17 17.13
CA HIS A 52 -13.72 -7.07 17.69
C HIS A 52 -12.83 -6.18 16.81
N PRO A 53 -11.91 -5.39 17.39
CA PRO A 53 -10.96 -4.60 16.63
C PRO A 53 -10.07 -5.46 15.72
N VAL A 54 -9.87 -5.01 14.49
CA VAL A 54 -8.94 -5.58 13.51
C VAL A 54 -7.91 -4.52 13.17
N ILE A 55 -6.71 -4.68 13.72
CA ILE A 55 -5.60 -3.76 13.53
C ILE A 55 -4.86 -4.14 12.24
N VAL A 56 -5.06 -3.34 11.19
CA VAL A 56 -4.40 -3.53 9.90
C VAL A 56 -3.07 -2.78 9.92
N ARG A 57 -1.99 -3.54 9.83
CA ARG A 57 -0.65 -2.97 9.65
C ARG A 57 -0.43 -2.62 8.19
N MET A 58 -0.10 -1.35 7.92
CA MET A 58 0.28 -0.88 6.58
C MET A 58 1.52 -1.61 6.06
N SER A 59 1.79 -1.50 4.75
CA SER A 59 2.88 -2.21 4.09
C SER A 59 4.26 -1.94 4.74
N ASP A 60 4.81 -2.93 5.43
CA ASP A 60 6.14 -2.88 6.09
C ASP A 60 7.22 -3.64 5.29
N PHE A 61 7.07 -3.67 3.98
CA PHE A 61 8.01 -4.37 3.11
C PHE A 61 9.32 -3.59 3.03
N LYS A 62 10.43 -4.33 3.05
CA LYS A 62 11.78 -3.83 2.78
C LYS A 62 11.97 -3.68 1.28
N SER A 63 12.96 -2.88 0.88
CA SER A 63 13.27 -2.65 -0.53
C SER A 63 13.53 -3.94 -1.31
N ASN A 64 14.21 -4.92 -0.71
CA ASN A 64 14.45 -6.22 -1.35
C ASN A 64 13.17 -7.07 -1.50
N GLU A 65 12.18 -6.92 -0.61
CA GLU A 65 10.88 -7.60 -0.73
C GLU A 65 10.05 -6.98 -1.83
N TYR A 66 10.07 -5.64 -1.95
CA TYR A 66 9.46 -4.93 -3.07
C TYR A 66 10.15 -5.24 -4.41
N ALA A 67 11.47 -5.37 -4.44
CA ALA A 67 12.25 -5.65 -5.65
C ALA A 67 11.85 -6.99 -6.28
N ASN A 68 11.52 -7.98 -5.44
CA ASN A 68 11.08 -9.31 -5.86
C ASN A 68 9.64 -9.35 -6.42
N LEU A 69 8.88 -8.26 -6.35
CA LEU A 69 7.58 -8.18 -7.00
C LEU A 69 7.75 -7.98 -8.50
N ILE A 70 6.77 -8.41 -9.30
CA ILE A 70 6.70 -8.09 -10.74
C ILE A 70 6.85 -6.57 -10.92
N GLY A 71 7.85 -6.16 -11.70
CA GLY A 71 8.22 -4.76 -11.96
C GLY A 71 9.04 -4.07 -10.87
N GLY A 72 9.35 -4.73 -9.76
CA GLY A 72 9.95 -4.13 -8.57
C GLY A 72 11.40 -3.68 -8.72
N GLU A 73 12.24 -4.46 -9.41
CA GLU A 73 13.67 -4.15 -9.60
C GLU A 73 13.95 -2.77 -10.23
N ARG A 74 12.96 -2.19 -10.93
CA ARG A 74 13.06 -0.86 -11.54
C ARG A 74 12.97 0.28 -10.53
N TYR A 75 12.33 0.04 -9.40
CA TYR A 75 11.94 1.06 -8.43
C TYR A 75 12.73 0.97 -7.13
N GLU A 76 13.23 -0.21 -6.81
CA GLU A 76 13.86 -0.44 -5.51
C GLU A 76 15.38 -0.31 -5.56
N PRO A 77 15.98 0.53 -4.70
CA PRO A 77 17.42 0.60 -4.59
C PRO A 77 17.98 -0.69 -3.97
N SER A 78 19.19 -1.06 -4.39
CA SER A 78 19.97 -2.10 -3.71
C SER A 78 20.55 -1.54 -2.42
N GLU A 79 20.16 -2.10 -1.28
CA GLU A 79 20.64 -1.70 0.04
C GLU A 79 21.47 -2.81 0.66
N GLU A 80 22.64 -2.47 1.21
CA GLU A 80 23.48 -3.42 1.97
C GLU A 80 22.74 -3.96 3.21
N ASN A 81 21.89 -3.14 3.85
CA ASN A 81 21.16 -3.50 5.07
C ASN A 81 19.66 -3.14 4.98
N PRO A 82 18.83 -3.98 4.33
CA PRO A 82 17.40 -3.70 4.13
C PRO A 82 16.59 -3.56 5.43
N MET A 83 17.06 -4.14 6.55
CA MET A 83 16.35 -4.08 7.83
C MET A 83 16.27 -2.66 8.42
N ILE A 84 17.28 -1.83 8.16
CA ILE A 84 17.37 -0.43 8.63
C ILE A 84 17.24 0.58 7.48
N GLY A 85 16.98 0.07 6.28
CA GLY A 85 16.90 0.81 5.02
C GLY A 85 15.55 1.46 4.78
N PHE A 86 15.14 1.55 3.52
CA PHE A 86 13.98 2.30 3.06
C PHE A 86 12.65 1.54 3.28
N ARG A 87 12.01 1.75 4.45
CA ARG A 87 10.75 1.09 4.86
C ARG A 87 9.92 1.88 5.89
N GLY A 88 8.64 1.54 5.98
CA GLY A 88 7.67 2.11 6.94
C GLY A 88 7.44 3.60 6.76
N ALA A 89 7.36 4.36 7.85
CA ALA A 89 6.98 5.78 7.83
C ALA A 89 7.82 6.63 6.85
N SER A 90 9.14 6.49 6.86
CA SER A 90 10.02 7.26 5.97
C SER A 90 9.78 6.96 4.49
N ARG A 91 9.29 5.76 4.16
CA ARG A 91 8.91 5.37 2.80
C ARG A 91 7.58 6.00 2.39
N TYR A 92 6.58 6.00 3.26
CA TYR A 92 5.28 6.61 2.98
C TYR A 92 5.38 8.12 2.70
N LEU A 93 6.35 8.78 3.33
CA LEU A 93 6.60 10.21 3.23
C LEU A 93 7.50 10.60 2.06
N SER A 94 8.09 9.64 1.37
CA SER A 94 8.97 9.92 0.24
C SER A 94 8.18 10.27 -1.01
N ASP A 95 8.61 11.30 -1.74
CA ASP A 95 7.94 11.73 -2.98
C ASP A 95 7.81 10.58 -4.01
N SER A 96 8.80 9.68 -4.04
CA SER A 96 8.82 8.55 -4.97
C SER A 96 7.81 7.45 -4.63
N PHE A 97 7.37 7.33 -3.37
CA PHE A 97 6.48 6.24 -2.94
C PHE A 97 5.15 6.72 -2.36
N GLN A 98 5.01 8.01 -2.04
CA GLN A 98 3.77 8.58 -1.53
C GLN A 98 2.55 8.22 -2.40
N PRO A 99 2.60 8.27 -3.76
CA PRO A 99 1.45 7.84 -4.57
C PRO A 99 1.01 6.39 -4.33
N CYS A 100 1.93 5.49 -3.97
CA CYS A 100 1.60 4.11 -3.61
C CYS A 100 0.89 4.02 -2.26
N PHE A 101 1.34 4.81 -1.28
CA PHE A 101 0.69 4.90 0.02
C PHE A 101 -0.74 5.43 -0.08
N GLU A 102 -0.98 6.37 -1.01
CA GLU A 102 -2.32 6.90 -1.28
C GLU A 102 -3.27 5.81 -1.81
N LEU A 103 -2.76 4.81 -2.55
CA LEU A 103 -3.57 3.65 -2.98
C LEU A 103 -4.01 2.78 -1.79
N GLU A 104 -3.12 2.53 -0.82
CA GLU A 104 -3.48 1.81 0.41
C GLU A 104 -4.50 2.59 1.24
N CYS A 105 -4.34 3.92 1.33
CA CYS A 105 -5.32 4.80 1.99
C CYS A 105 -6.70 4.73 1.32
N ARG A 106 -6.75 4.73 -0.02
CA ARG A 106 -7.99 4.57 -0.79
C ARG A 106 -8.69 3.25 -0.47
N ALA A 107 -7.94 2.15 -0.38
CA ALA A 107 -8.50 0.85 -0.01
C ALA A 107 -9.11 0.87 1.40
N LEU A 108 -8.38 1.40 2.38
CA LEU A 108 -8.86 1.51 3.77
C LEU A 108 -10.10 2.41 3.89
N LYS A 109 -10.12 3.54 3.17
CA LYS A 109 -11.25 4.45 3.14
C LYS A 109 -12.50 3.75 2.60
N ARG A 110 -12.36 2.93 1.56
CA ARG A 110 -13.47 2.14 1.00
C ARG A 110 -13.97 1.09 1.99
N VAL A 111 -13.07 0.35 2.63
CA VAL A 111 -13.41 -0.65 3.65
C VAL A 111 -14.18 -0.03 4.83
N ARG A 112 -13.70 1.09 5.38
CA ARG A 112 -14.32 1.75 6.53
C ARG A 112 -15.59 2.52 6.15
N GLY A 113 -15.53 3.32 5.08
CA GLY A 113 -16.55 4.29 4.72
C GLY A 113 -17.66 3.75 3.82
N GLU A 114 -17.33 2.91 2.84
CA GLU A 114 -18.32 2.38 1.89
C GLU A 114 -18.87 1.01 2.32
N MET A 115 -18.01 0.14 2.87
CA MET A 115 -18.42 -1.20 3.32
C MET A 115 -18.88 -1.24 4.78
N GLY A 116 -18.59 -0.20 5.58
CA GLY A 116 -19.05 -0.07 6.96
C GLY A 116 -18.28 -0.88 8.00
N PHE A 117 -17.05 -1.33 7.69
CA PHE A 117 -16.19 -2.00 8.67
C PHE A 117 -15.49 -0.99 9.57
N ASP A 118 -16.22 -0.48 10.56
CA ASP A 118 -15.74 0.47 11.57
C ASP A 118 -14.79 -0.16 12.61
N ASN A 119 -14.71 -1.48 12.65
CA ASN A 119 -13.80 -2.25 13.49
C ASN A 119 -12.36 -2.32 12.93
N VAL A 120 -12.07 -1.69 11.79
CA VAL A 120 -10.73 -1.64 11.20
C VAL A 120 -9.94 -0.44 11.73
N GLU A 121 -8.84 -0.75 12.40
CA GLU A 121 -7.86 0.23 12.92
C GLU A 121 -6.59 0.21 12.08
N ILE A 122 -5.86 1.34 12.01
CA ILE A 122 -4.64 1.47 11.19
C ILE A 122 -3.39 1.48 12.07
N MET A 123 -2.47 0.56 11.83
CA MET A 123 -1.15 0.52 12.45
C MET A 123 -0.07 0.95 11.45
N ILE A 124 0.67 2.02 11.78
CA ILE A 124 1.82 2.49 11.01
C ILE A 124 3.10 1.83 11.53
N PRO A 125 3.80 1.03 10.69
CA PRO A 125 5.06 0.40 11.07
C PRO A 125 6.26 1.36 10.95
N PHE A 126 7.32 1.04 11.70
CA PHE A 126 8.66 1.60 11.53
C PHE A 126 8.75 3.15 11.56
N VAL A 127 8.01 3.77 12.48
CA VAL A 127 8.13 5.19 12.80
C VAL A 127 9.39 5.41 13.64
N ARG A 128 10.37 6.17 13.12
CA ARG A 128 11.67 6.39 13.77
C ARG A 128 11.70 7.67 14.60
N THR A 129 10.97 8.69 14.16
CA THR A 129 10.97 10.01 14.79
C THR A 129 9.54 10.49 15.05
N LEU A 130 9.40 11.43 15.99
CA LEU A 130 8.10 12.08 16.24
C LEU A 130 7.65 12.95 15.07
N GLU A 131 8.59 13.47 14.29
CA GLU A 131 8.31 14.22 13.08
C GLU A 131 7.69 13.33 12.00
N GLU A 132 8.27 12.14 11.77
CA GLU A 132 7.70 11.13 10.87
C GLU A 132 6.28 10.74 11.32
N ALA A 133 6.07 10.58 12.63
CA ALA A 133 4.74 10.26 13.19
C ALA A 133 3.70 11.35 12.83
N ALA A 134 4.05 12.61 13.05
CA ALA A 134 3.17 13.75 12.76
C ALA A 134 2.91 13.88 11.25
N GLN A 135 3.94 13.68 10.42
CA GLN A 135 3.82 13.77 8.97
C GLN A 135 2.95 12.64 8.40
N VAL A 136 3.12 11.38 8.86
CA VAL A 136 2.25 10.28 8.41
C VAL A 136 0.81 10.49 8.86
N GLN A 137 0.59 11.01 10.06
CA GLN A 137 -0.76 11.35 10.52
C GLN A 137 -1.41 12.42 9.62
N ALA A 138 -0.66 13.46 9.25
CA ALA A 138 -1.14 14.48 8.31
C ALA A 138 -1.43 13.90 6.92
N LEU A 139 -0.57 12.99 6.43
CA LEU A 139 -0.74 12.33 5.13
C LEU A 139 -1.97 11.41 5.10
N LEU A 140 -2.22 10.65 6.17
CA LEU A 140 -3.45 9.87 6.33
C LEU A 140 -4.68 10.77 6.25
N GLN A 141 -4.67 11.88 6.99
CA GLN A 141 -5.77 12.86 7.03
C GLN A 141 -6.01 13.49 5.65
N ALA A 142 -4.95 13.86 4.93
CA ALA A 142 -5.04 14.39 3.58
C ALA A 142 -5.70 13.39 2.61
N ASN A 143 -5.51 12.09 2.84
CA ASN A 143 -6.16 11.01 2.08
C ASN A 143 -7.57 10.64 2.58
N GLY A 144 -8.09 11.35 3.60
CA GLY A 144 -9.40 11.09 4.18
C GLY A 144 -9.45 9.83 5.03
N THR A 145 -8.32 9.44 5.62
CA THR A 145 -8.19 8.35 6.59
C THR A 145 -7.60 8.88 7.90
N GLU A 146 -7.75 8.14 8.99
CA GLU A 146 -7.17 8.50 10.28
C GLU A 146 -6.72 7.24 11.01
N ALA A 147 -5.55 7.30 11.64
CA ALA A 147 -5.06 6.28 12.56
C ALA A 147 -5.91 6.34 13.84
N ARG A 148 -7.03 5.64 13.81
CA ARG A 148 -7.81 5.28 14.99
C ARG A 148 -7.77 3.78 15.14
#